data_AF-A0A835NXU5-F1
#
_entry.id   AF-A0A835NXU5-F1
#
_cell.length_a   1.000
_cell.length_b   1.000
_cell.length_c   1.000
_cell.angle_alpha   90.00
_cell.angle_beta   90.00
_cell.angle_gamma   90.00
#
_symmetry.space_group_name_H-M   'P 1'
#
loop_
_entity.id
_entity.type
_entity.pdbx_description
1 polymer ?
#
loop_
_entity_poly.entity_id
_entity_poly.type
_entity_poly.pdbx_seq_one_letter_code
_entity_poly.pdbx_strand_id
1 'polypeptide(L)'
;MLRHLARKLRASGPVTVAEYMREALTNPGQVRRGRAGPGGAGYYTRRGGVGESGDFITSPEISQVFGELIGIWYISEWMAMGKPSTFQLVELGPGRGTLTEDILRVFKQLASVLSKCDVSVHLVEVSPKLSEIQAVMLTGGKVQPNPEDESAYMKGISKTGIPIFWYRDIQDVPPGYSFYLAHEFFDALPIHKFQRTEKGWREVLVDIDPEVPDQLRFVLSPSRTPATQNFIQPEETRDHVEVCPEAGVIVQRLASRIEKDGGAALVADYGHDGTKTDTFRGFRNHKLHDVLSAPGTADLTADVDFSYLRKMAQGKTATLGPIKQREFLKNMGIDLRLQVLLQNSGDTATREQLLHSYDMLMNPEKMGDCFNFFALLPHHRLVHPDKKDKPKSKSPLPPVAGFNELLLNSANARLRSDWHQGLANGFLPALSYVKSNSRGSENRTVMSAAIVLANKVHHRVSDDLKTVGGAALHHTSNLNHRRLIEHGTTGAVCVHPRAPKPWKRWLAALPKAGSDELQVAQQSPKALGPRCREQSAPTKQLGSLQACGALLSLPLPRKPYTSKSGKAQGL
;
A
#
# COMPACT_ATOMS: atom_id res chain seq x y z
N MET A 1 -8.04 -14.16 20.24
CA MET A 1 -8.75 -12.87 20.26
C MET A 1 -10.14 -12.94 20.87
N LEU A 2 -11.09 -13.71 20.32
CA LEU A 2 -12.53 -13.65 20.67
C LEU A 2 -12.86 -13.56 22.18
N ARG A 3 -12.33 -14.44 23.03
CA ARG A 3 -12.51 -14.41 24.51
C ARG A 3 -11.96 -13.15 25.21
N HIS A 4 -11.06 -12.39 24.57
CA HIS A 4 -10.61 -11.08 25.04
C HIS A 4 -11.65 -10.00 24.70
N LEU A 5 -12.03 -9.90 23.42
CA LEU A 5 -13.08 -8.99 22.96
C LEU A 5 -14.41 -9.21 23.71
N ALA A 6 -14.86 -10.46 23.87
CA ALA A 6 -16.09 -10.79 24.58
C ALA A 6 -16.05 -10.49 26.09
N ARG A 7 -14.86 -10.33 26.71
CA ARG A 7 -14.75 -9.83 28.08
C ARG A 7 -14.75 -8.30 28.11
N LYS A 8 -14.10 -7.66 27.14
CA LYS A 8 -14.09 -6.21 26.97
C LYS A 8 -15.51 -5.69 26.75
N LEU A 9 -16.22 -6.21 25.75
CA LEU A 9 -17.60 -5.87 25.41
C LEU A 9 -18.59 -6.03 26.59
N ARG A 10 -18.49 -7.12 27.36
CA ARG A 10 -19.31 -7.30 28.59
C ARG A 10 -19.00 -6.29 29.70
N ALA A 11 -17.83 -5.66 29.69
CA ALA A 11 -17.39 -4.70 30.71
C ALA A 11 -17.55 -3.23 30.29
N SER A 12 -17.39 -2.91 29.00
CA SER A 12 -17.45 -1.54 28.47
C SER A 12 -18.70 -1.26 27.61
N GLY A 13 -19.48 -2.28 27.26
CA GLY A 13 -20.46 -2.19 26.18
C GLY A 13 -19.81 -2.24 24.79
N PRO A 14 -20.59 -1.93 23.72
CA PRO A 14 -20.12 -1.96 22.34
C PRO A 14 -18.88 -1.08 22.10
N VAL A 15 -17.92 -1.57 21.31
CA VAL A 15 -16.71 -0.81 20.92
C VAL A 15 -16.81 -0.29 19.49
N THR A 16 -16.01 0.71 19.13
CA THR A 16 -15.98 1.21 17.75
C THR A 16 -15.38 0.17 16.79
N VAL A 17 -15.71 0.25 15.50
CA VAL A 17 -15.08 -0.60 14.47
C VAL A 17 -13.56 -0.38 14.44
N ALA A 18 -13.09 0.85 14.66
CA ALA A 18 -11.67 1.16 14.73
C ALA A 18 -10.99 0.43 15.91
N GLU A 19 -11.61 0.44 17.09
CA GLU A 19 -11.09 -0.26 18.26
C GLU A 19 -11.09 -1.78 18.05
N TYR A 20 -12.15 -2.34 17.46
CA TYR A 20 -12.22 -3.73 17.06
C TYR A 20 -11.10 -4.12 16.09
N MET A 21 -10.90 -3.32 15.02
CA MET A 21 -9.89 -3.55 13.98
C MET A 21 -8.48 -3.49 14.56
N ARG A 22 -8.18 -2.48 15.39
CA ARG A 22 -6.89 -2.35 16.10
C ARG A 22 -6.61 -3.56 17.00
N GLU A 23 -7.60 -3.99 17.77
CA GLU A 23 -7.49 -5.19 18.62
C GLU A 23 -7.26 -6.46 17.79
N ALA A 24 -7.97 -6.62 16.67
CA ALA A 24 -7.84 -7.78 15.79
C ALA A 24 -6.49 -7.83 15.05
N LEU A 25 -5.92 -6.69 14.65
CA LEU A 25 -4.68 -6.61 13.86
C LEU A 25 -3.41 -6.56 14.71
N THR A 26 -3.33 -5.67 15.71
CA THR A 26 -2.07 -5.27 16.35
C THR A 26 -1.98 -5.56 17.86
N ASN A 27 -2.99 -6.18 18.49
CA ASN A 27 -2.96 -6.48 19.93
C ASN A 27 -1.74 -7.38 20.31
N PRO A 28 -0.80 -6.90 21.14
CA PRO A 28 0.45 -7.61 21.48
C PRO A 28 0.26 -8.83 22.39
N GLY A 29 -0.96 -9.11 22.83
CA GLY A 29 -1.31 -10.20 23.73
C GLY A 29 -0.97 -9.94 25.20
N GLN A 30 -1.41 -10.85 26.07
CA GLN A 30 -0.94 -10.86 27.46
C GLN A 30 0.43 -11.55 27.54
N VAL A 31 1.50 -10.77 27.71
CA VAL A 31 2.80 -11.30 28.13
C VAL A 31 2.67 -11.88 29.55
N ARG A 32 2.50 -13.20 29.65
CA ARG A 32 2.56 -13.89 30.95
C ARG A 32 4.01 -13.90 31.44
N ARG A 33 4.28 -13.13 32.51
CA ARG A 33 5.58 -13.08 33.19
C ARG A 33 6.18 -14.49 33.34
N GLY A 34 7.39 -14.70 32.82
CA GLY A 34 8.17 -15.92 33.03
C GLY A 34 8.00 -17.06 32.01
N ARG A 35 7.16 -16.94 30.97
CA ARG A 35 7.19 -17.85 29.82
C ARG A 35 7.03 -17.09 28.51
N ALA A 36 7.91 -17.39 27.55
CA ALA A 36 7.70 -17.04 26.15
C ALA A 36 6.50 -17.83 25.59
N GLY A 37 5.30 -17.26 25.74
CA GLY A 37 4.09 -17.75 25.08
C GLY A 37 4.06 -17.38 23.59
N PRO A 38 3.26 -18.08 22.77
CA PRO A 38 3.32 -17.94 21.32
C PRO A 38 2.65 -16.67 20.82
N GLY A 39 3.47 -15.61 20.65
CA GLY A 39 3.15 -14.40 19.90
C GLY A 39 2.03 -13.53 20.46
N GLY A 40 1.76 -12.43 19.77
CA GLY A 40 0.64 -11.57 20.11
C GLY A 40 -0.73 -12.19 19.78
N ALA A 41 -1.77 -11.48 20.17
CA ALA A 41 -3.15 -11.92 19.97
C ALA A 41 -3.73 -11.42 18.64
N GLY A 42 -3.21 -10.31 18.10
CA GLY A 42 -3.59 -9.74 16.82
C GLY A 42 -2.85 -10.36 15.63
N TYR A 43 -3.41 -10.20 14.44
CA TYR A 43 -2.97 -10.79 13.18
C TYR A 43 -1.46 -10.62 12.89
N TYR A 44 -0.99 -9.37 12.72
CA TYR A 44 0.42 -9.09 12.37
C TYR A 44 1.39 -9.50 13.49
N THR A 45 0.98 -9.37 14.76
CA THR A 45 1.78 -9.76 15.93
C THR A 45 1.92 -11.28 16.13
N ARG A 46 1.12 -12.07 15.41
CA ARG A 46 1.07 -13.54 15.50
C ARG A 46 1.71 -14.22 14.31
N ARG A 47 1.35 -13.80 13.09
CA ARG A 47 1.75 -14.49 11.85
C ARG A 47 3.01 -13.91 11.21
N GLY A 48 3.41 -12.68 11.55
CA GLY A 48 4.53 -11.99 10.87
C GLY A 48 4.32 -11.91 9.35
N GLY A 49 3.05 -11.83 8.92
CA GLY A 49 2.62 -12.25 7.59
C GLY A 49 2.47 -11.10 6.60
N VAL A 50 3.21 -11.22 5.51
CA VAL A 50 2.94 -10.74 4.13
C VAL A 50 3.64 -11.76 3.19
N GLY A 51 3.14 -11.99 1.97
CA GLY A 51 3.77 -12.83 0.93
C GLY A 51 3.06 -14.17 0.68
N GLU A 52 3.66 -15.09 -0.08
CA GLU A 52 3.04 -16.37 -0.54
C GLU A 52 2.50 -17.30 0.57
N SER A 53 2.90 -17.09 1.83
CA SER A 53 2.41 -17.82 3.00
C SER A 53 1.54 -16.97 3.96
N GLY A 54 1.31 -15.71 3.61
CA GLY A 54 0.32 -14.83 4.23
C GLY A 54 -1.04 -14.92 3.54
N ASP A 55 -2.02 -14.15 4.01
CA ASP A 55 -3.37 -14.17 3.43
C ASP A 55 -3.47 -13.33 2.13
N PHE A 56 -2.42 -12.57 1.79
CA PHE A 56 -2.24 -11.76 0.58
C PHE A 56 -0.79 -11.77 0.04
N ILE A 57 -0.67 -11.56 -1.28
CA ILE A 57 0.58 -11.28 -1.99
C ILE A 57 0.50 -9.84 -2.50
N THR A 58 1.44 -9.00 -2.08
CA THR A 58 1.47 -7.54 -2.36
C THR A 58 2.28 -7.24 -3.63
N SER A 59 2.13 -6.03 -4.21
CA SER A 59 2.79 -5.67 -5.48
C SER A 59 4.32 -5.92 -5.52
N PRO A 60 5.11 -5.63 -4.46
CA PRO A 60 6.55 -5.93 -4.42
C PRO A 60 6.87 -7.43 -4.44
N GLU A 61 6.03 -8.27 -3.84
CA GLU A 61 6.21 -9.73 -3.83
C GLU A 61 5.85 -10.36 -5.19
N ILE A 62 5.01 -9.69 -5.99
CA ILE A 62 4.63 -10.15 -7.33
C ILE A 62 5.72 -9.85 -8.36
N SER A 63 6.35 -8.67 -8.30
CA SER A 63 7.41 -8.32 -9.25
C SER A 63 8.40 -7.31 -8.71
N GLN A 64 9.69 -7.65 -8.86
CA GLN A 64 10.80 -6.72 -8.67
C GLN A 64 10.69 -5.44 -9.51
N VAL A 65 9.95 -5.49 -10.63
CA VAL A 65 9.75 -4.32 -11.51
C VAL A 65 8.97 -3.22 -10.80
N PHE A 66 8.08 -3.58 -9.87
CA PHE A 66 7.35 -2.60 -9.07
C PHE A 66 8.33 -1.75 -8.25
N GLY A 67 9.12 -2.39 -7.37
CA GLY A 67 10.09 -1.69 -6.53
C GLY A 67 11.18 -0.96 -7.32
N GLU A 68 11.61 -1.51 -8.47
CA GLU A 68 12.55 -0.83 -9.37
C GLU A 68 11.98 0.50 -9.89
N LEU A 69 10.72 0.53 -10.32
CA LEU A 69 10.08 1.77 -10.81
C LEU A 69 9.84 2.79 -9.70
N ILE A 70 9.48 2.35 -8.49
CA ILE A 70 9.40 3.24 -7.32
C ILE A 70 10.78 3.85 -6.99
N GLY A 71 11.85 3.05 -7.09
CA GLY A 71 13.23 3.54 -6.96
C GLY A 71 13.58 4.62 -7.99
N ILE A 72 13.16 4.45 -9.25
CA ILE A 72 13.35 5.46 -10.31
C ILE A 72 12.51 6.72 -10.05
N TRP A 73 11.30 6.59 -9.48
CA TRP A 73 10.47 7.75 -9.11
C TRP A 73 11.20 8.67 -8.10
N TYR A 74 11.82 8.10 -7.05
CA TYR A 74 12.61 8.88 -6.08
C TYR A 74 13.78 9.60 -6.73
N ILE A 75 14.54 8.92 -7.60
CA ILE A 75 15.66 9.56 -8.31
C ILE A 75 15.16 10.69 -9.22
N SER A 76 14.05 10.50 -9.92
CA SER A 76 13.43 11.54 -10.76
C SER A 76 13.05 12.78 -9.93
N GLU A 77 12.37 12.60 -8.81
CA GLU A 77 11.92 13.71 -7.98
C GLU A 77 13.08 14.37 -7.21
N TRP A 78 14.07 13.61 -6.75
CA TRP A 78 15.32 14.14 -6.19
C TRP A 78 16.09 15.00 -7.22
N MET A 79 16.16 14.54 -8.47
CA MET A 79 16.76 15.30 -9.58
C MET A 79 15.95 16.57 -9.91
N ALA A 80 14.63 16.48 -9.98
CA ALA A 80 13.74 17.61 -10.25
C ALA A 80 13.83 18.69 -9.17
N MET A 81 14.01 18.29 -7.92
CA MET A 81 14.14 19.18 -6.75
C MET A 81 15.58 19.70 -6.54
N GLY A 82 16.46 19.57 -7.54
CA GLY A 82 17.77 20.20 -7.54
C GLY A 82 18.90 19.39 -6.88
N LYS A 83 18.69 18.09 -6.63
CA LYS A 83 19.68 17.16 -6.07
C LYS A 83 20.24 17.62 -4.70
N PRO A 84 19.39 17.71 -3.65
CA PRO A 84 19.88 17.96 -2.29
C PRO A 84 20.95 16.93 -1.90
N SER A 85 21.96 17.37 -1.16
CA SER A 85 23.13 16.56 -0.78
C SER A 85 22.82 15.48 0.25
N THR A 86 21.64 15.49 0.85
CA THR A 86 21.16 14.45 1.76
C THR A 86 19.68 14.19 1.49
N PHE A 87 19.23 12.93 1.60
CA PHE A 87 17.80 12.63 1.77
C PHE A 87 17.54 11.36 2.58
N GLN A 88 16.39 11.35 3.25
CA GLN A 88 15.86 10.17 3.93
C GLN A 88 14.87 9.44 3.00
N LEU A 89 14.95 8.11 2.92
CA LEU A 89 13.88 7.26 2.43
C LEU A 89 13.10 6.73 3.64
N VAL A 90 11.86 7.18 3.81
CA VAL A 90 11.01 6.84 4.96
C VAL A 90 9.88 5.93 4.49
N GLU A 91 9.82 4.68 4.97
CA GLU A 91 8.78 3.72 4.57
C GLU A 91 7.88 3.37 5.76
N LEU A 92 6.57 3.54 5.57
CA LEU A 92 5.53 3.29 6.58
C LEU A 92 4.98 1.87 6.36
N GLY A 93 5.13 0.99 7.35
CA GLY A 93 4.71 -0.41 7.25
C GLY A 93 5.40 -1.19 6.13
N PRO A 94 6.74 -1.29 6.10
CA PRO A 94 7.50 -1.91 4.99
C PRO A 94 7.31 -3.44 4.82
N GLY A 95 6.41 -4.06 5.59
CA GLY A 95 6.10 -5.50 5.50
C GLY A 95 7.35 -6.37 5.72
N ARG A 96 7.83 -7.00 4.64
CA ARG A 96 9.05 -7.84 4.66
C ARG A 96 10.34 -7.05 4.39
N GLY A 97 10.24 -5.81 3.91
CA GLY A 97 11.35 -5.00 3.41
C GLY A 97 11.69 -5.21 1.93
N THR A 98 10.92 -6.02 1.19
CA THR A 98 11.18 -6.35 -0.23
C THR A 98 11.18 -5.11 -1.13
N LEU A 99 10.21 -4.21 -0.92
CA LEU A 99 10.11 -2.94 -1.64
C LEU A 99 11.34 -2.06 -1.41
N THR A 100 11.75 -1.91 -0.14
CA THR A 100 12.99 -1.22 0.24
C THR A 100 14.23 -1.87 -0.40
N GLU A 101 14.31 -3.21 -0.45
CA GLU A 101 15.45 -3.92 -1.05
C GLU A 101 15.59 -3.62 -2.55
N ASP A 102 14.49 -3.61 -3.29
CA ASP A 102 14.49 -3.26 -4.71
C ASP A 102 14.86 -1.81 -4.97
N ILE A 103 14.36 -0.88 -4.17
CA ILE A 103 14.74 0.55 -4.23
C ILE A 103 16.25 0.69 -3.97
N LEU A 104 16.79 0.04 -2.94
CA LEU A 104 18.22 0.05 -2.63
C LEU A 104 19.07 -0.63 -3.73
N ARG A 105 18.54 -1.64 -4.41
CA ARG A 105 19.17 -2.28 -5.58
C ARG A 105 19.25 -1.32 -6.77
N VAL A 106 18.24 -0.49 -7.01
CA VAL A 106 18.29 0.61 -7.99
C VAL A 106 19.29 1.68 -7.56
N PHE A 107 19.28 2.12 -6.30
CA PHE A 107 20.25 3.12 -5.80
C PHE A 107 21.69 2.64 -5.96
N LYS A 108 21.97 1.35 -5.74
CA LYS A 108 23.30 0.75 -5.99
C LYS A 108 23.69 0.76 -7.47
N GLN A 109 22.75 0.49 -8.39
CA GLN A 109 23.00 0.59 -9.83
C GLN A 109 23.25 2.04 -10.28
N LEU A 110 22.64 3.01 -9.60
CA LEU A 110 22.77 4.44 -9.87
C LEU A 110 23.74 5.15 -8.89
N ALA A 111 24.66 4.41 -8.27
CA ALA A 111 25.59 4.96 -7.27
C ALA A 111 26.48 6.11 -7.81
N SER A 112 26.76 6.15 -9.12
CA SER A 112 27.44 7.27 -9.76
C SER A 112 26.61 8.56 -9.75
N VAL A 113 25.29 8.44 -9.94
CA VAL A 113 24.32 9.55 -9.90
C VAL A 113 24.13 10.05 -8.47
N LEU A 114 24.11 9.14 -7.49
CA LEU A 114 24.00 9.41 -6.05
C LEU A 114 25.34 9.73 -5.36
N SER A 115 26.47 9.76 -6.08
CA SER A 115 27.83 9.84 -5.52
C SER A 115 28.15 11.07 -4.65
N LYS A 116 27.27 12.06 -4.62
CA LYS A 116 27.34 13.28 -3.77
C LYS A 116 26.10 13.47 -2.90
N CYS A 117 25.38 12.39 -2.64
CA CYS A 117 24.15 12.37 -1.86
C CYS A 117 24.26 11.35 -0.74
N ASP A 118 24.22 11.80 0.50
CA ASP A 118 24.09 10.90 1.65
C ASP A 118 22.64 10.44 1.74
N VAL A 119 22.43 9.12 1.73
CA VAL A 119 21.11 8.50 1.78
C VAL A 119 20.99 7.70 3.07
N SER A 120 19.85 7.81 3.75
CA SER A 120 19.50 6.98 4.91
C SER A 120 18.10 6.41 4.76
N VAL A 121 17.86 5.22 5.32
CA VAL A 121 16.55 4.56 5.32
C VAL A 121 15.95 4.58 6.72
N HIS A 122 14.68 4.93 6.83
CA HIS A 122 13.94 5.06 8.08
C HIS A 122 12.64 4.26 7.97
N LEU A 123 12.54 3.16 8.70
CA LEU A 123 11.45 2.20 8.62
C LEU A 123 10.51 2.36 9.82
N VAL A 124 9.25 2.72 9.59
CA VAL A 124 8.24 2.86 10.65
C VAL A 124 7.47 1.56 10.76
N GLU A 125 7.78 0.77 11.79
CA GLU A 125 7.28 -0.60 11.99
C GLU A 125 6.98 -0.86 13.48
N VAL A 126 5.75 -1.30 13.77
CA VAL A 126 5.27 -1.59 15.13
C VAL A 126 5.39 -3.06 15.53
N SER A 127 5.45 -3.98 14.56
CA SER A 127 5.55 -5.43 14.78
C SER A 127 7.00 -5.87 14.93
N PRO A 128 7.44 -6.34 16.12
CA PRO A 128 8.81 -6.84 16.31
C PRO A 128 9.16 -7.97 15.34
N LYS A 129 8.17 -8.82 14.99
CA LYS A 129 8.37 -9.96 14.09
C LYS A 129 8.64 -9.53 12.64
N LEU A 130 8.01 -8.45 12.19
CA LEU A 130 8.30 -7.89 10.86
C LEU A 130 9.65 -7.15 10.87
N SER A 131 9.98 -6.42 11.95
CA SER A 131 11.32 -5.81 12.13
C SER A 131 12.46 -6.84 12.05
N GLU A 132 12.30 -8.02 12.65
CA GLU A 132 13.26 -9.14 12.51
C GLU A 132 13.42 -9.60 11.05
N ILE A 133 12.31 -9.74 10.33
CA ILE A 133 12.31 -10.15 8.91
C ILE A 133 13.00 -9.09 8.06
N GLN A 134 12.66 -7.82 8.23
CA GLN A 134 13.27 -6.67 7.57
C GLN A 134 14.77 -6.56 7.87
N ALA A 135 15.20 -6.81 9.11
CA ALA A 135 16.61 -6.81 9.49
C ALA A 135 17.39 -7.92 8.74
N VAL A 136 16.85 -9.13 8.66
CA VAL A 136 17.44 -10.23 7.86
C VAL A 136 17.45 -9.87 6.37
N MET A 137 16.32 -9.38 5.85
CA MET A 137 16.15 -9.02 4.44
C MET A 137 17.12 -7.93 4.00
N LEU A 138 17.26 -6.85 4.76
CA LEU A 138 17.96 -5.64 4.33
C LEU A 138 19.43 -5.58 4.78
N THR A 139 19.78 -6.16 5.92
CA THR A 139 21.14 -6.09 6.50
C THR A 139 21.86 -7.44 6.61
N GLY A 140 21.17 -8.54 6.28
CA GLY A 140 21.65 -9.89 6.57
C GLY A 140 21.63 -10.23 8.06
N GLY A 141 20.73 -9.60 8.84
CA GLY A 141 20.59 -9.80 10.28
C GLY A 141 21.60 -9.02 11.13
N LYS A 142 22.40 -8.14 10.51
CA LYS A 142 23.41 -7.32 11.18
C LYS A 142 22.79 -6.00 11.65
N VAL A 143 22.12 -6.09 12.79
CA VAL A 143 21.47 -4.96 13.47
C VAL A 143 21.92 -4.88 14.94
N GLN A 144 21.77 -3.68 15.51
CA GLN A 144 22.06 -3.40 16.91
C GLN A 144 21.01 -2.44 17.48
N PRO A 145 20.78 -2.42 18.81
CA PRO A 145 20.09 -1.31 19.47
C PRO A 145 20.78 0.02 19.18
N ASN A 146 20.04 1.12 19.27
CA ASN A 146 20.59 2.47 19.14
C ASN A 146 20.59 3.21 20.49
N PRO A 147 21.59 2.99 21.37
CA PRO A 147 21.63 3.65 22.68
C PRO A 147 21.92 5.17 22.60
N GLU A 148 22.31 5.68 21.43
CA GLU A 148 22.62 7.10 21.19
C GLU A 148 21.37 7.93 20.86
N ASP A 149 20.31 7.27 20.38
CA ASP A 149 19.02 7.87 20.05
C ASP A 149 17.93 6.81 20.25
N GLU A 150 17.29 6.87 21.42
CA GLU A 150 16.24 5.94 21.86
C GLU A 150 14.98 5.96 20.98
N SER A 151 14.81 6.99 20.13
CA SER A 151 13.67 7.09 19.22
C SER A 151 13.71 6.02 18.12
N ALA A 152 14.91 5.68 17.64
CA ALA A 152 15.15 4.55 16.75
C ALA A 152 15.48 3.30 17.56
N TYR A 153 14.52 2.40 17.81
CA TYR A 153 14.77 1.22 18.66
C TYR A 153 15.79 0.21 18.08
N MET A 154 16.13 0.31 16.79
CA MET A 154 17.08 -0.56 16.11
C MET A 154 17.76 0.18 14.95
N LYS A 155 19.05 -0.09 14.72
CA LYS A 155 19.82 0.40 13.57
C LYS A 155 20.68 -0.68 12.93
N GLY A 156 21.05 -0.49 11.67
CA GLY A 156 21.94 -1.38 10.91
C GLY A 156 22.45 -0.73 9.63
N ILE A 157 23.16 -1.51 8.82
CA ILE A 157 23.66 -1.09 7.50
C ILE A 157 23.14 -2.08 6.46
N SER A 158 22.57 -1.57 5.38
CA SER A 158 22.04 -2.38 4.29
C SER A 158 23.11 -3.20 3.57
N LYS A 159 22.69 -4.23 2.82
CA LYS A 159 23.53 -4.97 1.85
C LYS A 159 24.19 -4.06 0.79
N THR A 160 23.74 -2.81 0.65
CA THR A 160 24.28 -1.82 -0.30
C THR A 160 25.15 -0.74 0.35
N GLY A 161 25.33 -0.78 1.69
CA GLY A 161 26.17 0.17 2.44
C GLY A 161 25.43 1.39 3.00
N ILE A 162 24.13 1.53 2.71
CA ILE A 162 23.26 2.62 3.18
C ILE A 162 22.79 2.34 4.63
N PRO A 163 22.87 3.30 5.58
CA PRO A 163 22.38 3.13 6.95
C PRO A 163 20.85 2.98 7.02
N ILE A 164 20.37 2.11 7.89
CA ILE A 164 18.94 1.86 8.14
C ILE A 164 18.62 2.01 9.63
N PHE A 165 17.51 2.69 9.93
CA PHE A 165 16.97 2.90 11.28
C PHE A 165 15.50 2.46 11.34
N TRP A 166 15.07 1.93 12.48
CA TRP A 166 13.68 1.49 12.70
C TRP A 166 13.02 2.26 13.85
N TYR A 167 11.77 2.68 13.63
CA TYR A 167 10.99 3.56 14.50
C TYR A 167 9.61 2.97 14.78
N ARG A 168 9.00 3.31 15.92
CA ARG A 168 7.62 2.88 16.24
C ARG A 168 6.58 3.87 15.72
N ASP A 169 6.87 5.16 15.76
CA ASP A 169 6.04 6.22 15.21
C ASP A 169 6.82 7.03 14.17
N ILE A 170 6.13 7.61 13.20
CA ILE A 170 6.71 8.54 12.23
C ILE A 170 7.27 9.81 12.90
N GLN A 171 6.77 10.17 14.09
CA GLN A 171 7.26 11.28 14.92
C GLN A 171 8.73 11.14 15.28
N ASP A 172 9.15 9.91 15.56
CA ASP A 172 10.47 9.54 16.01
C ASP A 172 11.51 9.67 14.87
N VAL A 173 11.07 9.57 13.61
CA VAL A 173 11.92 9.80 12.43
C VAL A 173 12.46 11.24 12.46
N PRO A 174 13.79 11.46 12.43
CA PRO A 174 14.39 12.80 12.52
C PRO A 174 13.93 13.76 11.40
N PRO A 175 13.80 15.07 11.68
CA PRO A 175 13.54 16.07 10.64
C PRO A 175 14.61 16.06 9.54
N GLY A 176 14.19 16.30 8.29
CA GLY A 176 15.11 16.35 7.14
C GLY A 176 14.36 16.26 5.82
N TYR A 177 15.11 16.48 4.72
CA TYR A 177 14.57 16.31 3.36
C TYR A 177 14.24 14.83 3.13
N SER A 178 12.95 14.51 3.00
CA SER A 178 12.48 13.13 3.16
C SER A 178 11.51 12.68 2.07
N PHE A 179 11.78 11.52 1.49
CA PHE A 179 10.87 10.82 0.60
C PHE A 179 10.10 9.77 1.38
N TYR A 180 8.79 9.95 1.50
CA TYR A 180 7.90 9.06 2.24
C TYR A 180 7.20 8.06 1.31
N LEU A 181 7.11 6.81 1.75
CA LEU A 181 6.42 5.71 1.08
C LEU A 181 5.36 5.12 2.00
N ALA A 182 4.15 4.94 1.48
CA ALA A 182 3.09 4.19 2.13
C ALA A 182 2.44 3.30 1.07
N HIS A 183 2.72 2.00 1.12
CA HIS A 183 2.24 1.02 0.16
C HIS A 183 1.51 -0.11 0.89
N GLU A 184 0.20 -0.27 0.67
CA GLU A 184 -0.67 -1.18 1.45
C GLU A 184 -0.48 -0.92 2.96
N PHE A 185 -0.66 0.35 3.35
CA PHE A 185 -0.41 0.84 4.72
C PHE A 185 -1.64 1.54 5.30
N PHE A 186 -2.35 2.34 4.51
CA PHE A 186 -3.48 3.12 4.99
C PHE A 186 -4.76 2.28 5.07
N ASP A 187 -4.87 1.23 4.27
CA ASP A 187 -6.01 0.30 4.28
C ASP A 187 -6.07 -0.59 5.53
N ALA A 188 -4.91 -0.89 6.11
CA ALA A 188 -4.72 -1.61 7.37
C ALA A 188 -4.92 -0.72 8.62
N LEU A 189 -5.13 0.59 8.47
CA LEU A 189 -5.34 1.49 9.62
C LEU A 189 -6.79 1.43 10.14
N PRO A 190 -6.99 1.53 11.48
CA PRO A 190 -8.31 1.54 12.11
C PRO A 190 -9.30 2.57 11.54
N ILE A 191 -10.40 2.08 10.97
CA ILE A 191 -11.51 2.90 10.45
C ILE A 191 -12.72 2.96 11.40
N HIS A 192 -13.30 4.16 11.56
CA HIS A 192 -14.64 4.34 12.11
C HIS A 192 -15.67 4.20 11.00
N LYS A 193 -16.79 3.53 11.29
CA LYS A 193 -17.94 3.37 10.37
C LYS A 193 -19.11 4.20 10.87
N PHE A 194 -19.74 4.95 9.97
CA PHE A 194 -20.89 5.79 10.29
C PHE A 194 -22.06 5.50 9.35
N GLN A 195 -23.28 5.63 9.88
CA GLN A 195 -24.54 5.49 9.13
C GLN A 195 -25.44 6.70 9.38
N ARG A 196 -26.02 7.25 8.32
CA ARG A 196 -27.02 8.32 8.38
C ARG A 196 -28.38 7.71 8.70
N THR A 197 -29.07 8.28 9.68
CA THR A 197 -30.43 7.90 10.09
C THR A 197 -31.34 9.13 10.04
N GLU A 198 -32.65 8.93 10.15
CA GLU A 198 -33.63 10.03 10.32
C GLU A 198 -33.28 10.97 11.48
N LYS A 199 -32.62 10.43 12.53
CA LYS A 199 -32.17 11.18 13.72
C LYS A 199 -30.72 11.67 13.59
N GLY A 200 -30.21 11.81 12.36
CA GLY A 200 -28.84 12.17 12.00
C GLY A 200 -27.85 11.00 12.05
N TRP A 201 -26.56 11.31 11.94
CA TRP A 201 -25.48 10.31 11.95
C TRP A 201 -25.43 9.49 13.24
N ARG A 202 -25.12 8.20 13.10
CA ARG A 202 -24.78 7.25 14.17
C ARG A 202 -23.49 6.53 13.82
N GLU A 203 -22.79 6.10 14.85
CA GLU A 203 -21.59 5.28 14.70
C GLU A 203 -21.99 3.81 14.68
N VAL A 204 -21.40 3.04 13.78
CA VAL A 204 -21.50 1.58 13.78
C VAL A 204 -20.46 1.06 14.78
N LEU A 205 -20.92 0.24 15.70
CA LEU A 205 -20.15 -0.36 16.78
C LEU A 205 -20.18 -1.89 16.64
N VAL A 206 -19.22 -2.56 17.26
CA VAL A 206 -19.20 -4.03 17.40
C VAL A 206 -19.64 -4.38 18.82
N ASP A 207 -20.59 -5.32 18.92
CA ASP A 207 -21.12 -5.84 20.17
C ASP A 207 -21.15 -7.38 20.17
N ILE A 208 -21.40 -7.99 21.31
CA ILE A 208 -21.73 -9.41 21.41
C ILE A 208 -23.18 -9.63 20.95
N ASP A 209 -23.44 -10.76 20.32
CA ASP A 209 -24.82 -11.18 20.09
C ASP A 209 -25.45 -11.71 21.40
N PRO A 210 -26.58 -11.16 21.88
CA PRO A 210 -27.21 -11.59 23.13
C PRO A 210 -27.91 -12.95 23.01
N GLU A 211 -28.23 -13.39 21.79
CA GLU A 211 -28.95 -14.64 21.52
C GLU A 211 -27.98 -15.78 21.14
N VAL A 212 -26.87 -15.45 20.47
CA VAL A 212 -25.87 -16.45 20.02
C VAL A 212 -24.55 -16.37 20.81
N PRO A 213 -24.23 -17.37 21.65
CA PRO A 213 -23.00 -17.39 22.43
C PRO A 213 -21.73 -17.26 21.58
N ASP A 214 -20.80 -16.42 22.05
CA ASP A 214 -19.50 -16.13 21.44
C ASP A 214 -19.56 -15.60 19.99
N GLN A 215 -20.73 -15.15 19.50
CA GLN A 215 -20.84 -14.40 18.25
C GLN A 215 -20.71 -12.88 18.49
N LEU A 216 -20.14 -12.19 17.51
CA LEU A 216 -20.10 -10.72 17.45
C LEU A 216 -21.03 -10.21 16.35
N ARG A 217 -21.58 -9.02 16.52
CA ARG A 217 -22.48 -8.36 15.58
C ARG A 217 -22.18 -6.86 15.46
N PHE A 218 -22.58 -6.26 14.34
CA PHE A 218 -22.64 -4.81 14.23
C PHE A 218 -23.92 -4.26 14.86
N VAL A 219 -23.81 -3.14 15.57
CA VAL A 219 -24.94 -2.39 16.16
C VAL A 219 -24.76 -0.89 15.89
N LEU A 220 -25.84 -0.12 15.95
CA LEU A 220 -25.75 1.35 15.88
C LEU A 220 -25.65 1.95 17.28
N SER A 221 -24.86 3.01 17.43
CA SER A 221 -24.86 3.85 18.62
C SER A 221 -26.27 4.40 18.86
N PRO A 222 -26.79 4.42 20.10
CA PRO A 222 -28.14 4.95 20.37
C PRO A 222 -28.21 6.47 20.14
N SER A 223 -27.12 7.17 20.45
CA SER A 223 -26.94 8.61 20.33
C SER A 223 -25.75 8.97 19.43
N ARG A 224 -25.56 10.27 19.17
CA ARG A 224 -24.36 10.78 18.50
C ARG A 224 -23.14 10.60 19.42
N THR A 225 -22.09 9.96 18.93
CA THR A 225 -20.80 9.85 19.62
C THR A 225 -19.91 11.06 19.30
N PRO A 226 -18.83 11.33 20.06
CA PRO A 226 -17.85 12.35 19.68
C PRO A 226 -17.26 12.14 18.28
N ALA A 227 -17.10 10.89 17.83
CA ALA A 227 -16.64 10.56 16.49
C ALA A 227 -17.62 11.06 15.41
N THR A 228 -18.94 10.89 15.59
CA THR A 228 -19.98 11.43 14.68
C THR A 228 -20.06 12.96 14.62
N GLN A 229 -19.35 13.67 15.52
CA GLN A 229 -19.30 15.13 15.54
C GLN A 229 -18.03 15.68 14.90
N ASN A 230 -16.92 14.94 14.99
CA ASN A 230 -15.58 15.45 14.66
C ASN A 230 -14.94 14.82 13.41
N PHE A 231 -15.34 13.61 13.01
CA PHE A 231 -14.68 12.88 11.91
C PHE A 231 -15.41 12.97 10.57
N ILE A 232 -16.75 13.09 10.61
CA ILE A 232 -17.59 13.22 9.41
C ILE A 232 -17.43 14.63 8.84
N GLN A 233 -17.15 14.75 7.54
CA GLN A 233 -16.99 16.05 6.87
C GLN A 233 -18.36 16.77 6.75
N PRO A 234 -18.45 18.10 6.94
CA PRO A 234 -19.71 18.83 6.86
C PRO A 234 -20.46 18.67 5.53
N GLU A 235 -19.71 18.54 4.43
CA GLU A 235 -20.20 18.34 3.07
C GLU A 235 -20.47 16.86 2.69
N GLU A 236 -20.48 15.95 3.67
CA GLU A 236 -20.73 14.53 3.43
C GLU A 236 -22.19 14.26 2.97
N THR A 237 -22.33 13.71 1.76
CA THR A 237 -23.64 13.45 1.14
C THR A 237 -24.06 11.98 1.20
N ARG A 238 -23.12 11.06 1.43
CA ARG A 238 -23.35 9.60 1.51
C ARG A 238 -24.25 9.23 2.70
N ASP A 239 -24.88 8.06 2.64
CA ASP A 239 -25.63 7.49 3.78
C ASP A 239 -24.77 6.62 4.70
N HIS A 240 -23.62 6.15 4.22
CA HIS A 240 -22.62 5.43 5.02
C HIS A 240 -21.24 5.95 4.66
N VAL A 241 -20.37 6.11 5.65
CA VAL A 241 -19.00 6.59 5.44
C VAL A 241 -18.02 5.90 6.39
N GLU A 242 -16.88 5.50 5.82
CA GLU A 242 -15.70 5.00 6.52
C GLU A 242 -14.70 6.15 6.66
N VAL A 243 -14.17 6.39 7.87
CA VAL A 243 -13.19 7.44 8.14
C VAL A 243 -12.05 6.88 8.98
N CYS A 244 -10.80 7.12 8.57
CA CYS A 244 -9.61 6.81 9.37
C CYS A 244 -8.97 8.10 9.91
N PRO A 245 -9.21 8.48 11.19
CA PRO A 245 -8.57 9.65 11.78
C PRO A 245 -7.05 9.55 11.84
N GLU A 246 -6.51 8.34 12.05
CA GLU A 246 -5.07 8.08 12.11
C GLU A 246 -4.40 8.38 10.76
N ALA A 247 -5.01 7.96 9.65
CA ALA A 247 -4.57 8.32 8.30
C ALA A 247 -4.50 9.84 8.10
N GLY A 248 -5.51 10.57 8.59
CA GLY A 248 -5.55 12.03 8.52
C GLY A 248 -4.44 12.71 9.31
N VAL A 249 -4.14 12.23 10.52
CA VAL A 249 -3.02 12.73 11.35
C VAL A 249 -1.67 12.46 10.68
N ILE A 250 -1.48 11.28 10.11
CA ILE A 250 -0.26 10.93 9.37
C ILE A 250 -0.10 11.85 8.15
N VAL A 251 -1.14 12.04 7.34
CA VAL A 251 -1.08 12.90 6.15
C VAL A 251 -0.84 14.37 6.52
N GLN A 252 -1.47 14.90 7.58
CA GLN A 252 -1.18 16.25 8.09
C GLN A 252 0.30 16.42 8.47
N ARG A 253 0.89 15.38 9.09
CA ARG A 253 2.30 15.37 9.49
C ARG A 253 3.24 15.28 8.30
N LEU A 254 2.95 14.39 7.34
CA LEU A 254 3.68 14.28 6.07
C LEU A 254 3.69 15.62 5.33
N ALA A 255 2.51 16.23 5.16
CA ALA A 255 2.37 17.52 4.49
C ALA A 255 3.18 18.61 5.21
N SER A 256 3.12 18.67 6.55
CA SER A 256 3.86 19.67 7.35
C SER A 256 5.38 19.46 7.29
N ARG A 257 5.89 18.22 7.21
CA ARG A 257 7.32 17.95 7.03
C ARG A 257 7.79 18.27 5.61
N ILE A 258 7.02 17.93 4.58
CA ILE A 258 7.35 18.25 3.18
C ILE A 258 7.34 19.77 2.94
N GLU A 259 6.40 20.50 3.55
CA GLU A 259 6.33 21.97 3.51
C GLU A 259 7.56 22.63 4.14
N LYS A 260 8.01 22.12 5.29
CA LYS A 260 9.09 22.72 6.10
C LYS A 260 10.49 22.27 5.67
N ASP A 261 10.72 20.97 5.56
CA ASP A 261 12.03 20.34 5.41
C ASP A 261 12.28 19.84 3.96
N GLY A 262 11.25 19.86 3.11
CA GLY A 262 11.30 19.39 1.72
C GLY A 262 11.08 17.89 1.56
N GLY A 263 11.16 17.42 0.30
CA GLY A 263 10.91 16.02 -0.07
C GLY A 263 9.58 15.82 -0.77
N ALA A 264 9.00 14.63 -0.64
CA ALA A 264 7.72 14.24 -1.23
C ALA A 264 7.15 12.99 -0.54
N ALA A 265 5.86 12.70 -0.68
CA ALA A 265 5.29 11.42 -0.30
C ALA A 265 4.63 10.74 -1.50
N LEU A 266 4.73 9.41 -1.57
CA LEU A 266 4.02 8.55 -2.50
C LEU A 266 3.19 7.53 -1.72
N VAL A 267 1.89 7.51 -1.98
CA VAL A 267 0.92 6.59 -1.41
C VAL A 267 0.38 5.69 -2.53
N ALA A 268 0.41 4.38 -2.32
CA ALA A 268 -0.05 3.37 -3.26
C ALA A 268 -0.94 2.36 -2.52
N ASP A 269 -2.25 2.42 -2.74
CA ASP A 269 -3.19 1.67 -1.91
C ASP A 269 -4.52 1.36 -2.60
N TYR A 270 -5.27 0.38 -2.08
CA TYR A 270 -6.66 0.13 -2.48
C TYR A 270 -7.51 1.34 -2.10
N GLY A 271 -8.35 1.85 -3.00
CA GLY A 271 -9.10 3.05 -2.65
C GLY A 271 -10.05 3.63 -3.67
N HIS A 272 -10.54 4.82 -3.31
CA HIS A 272 -11.46 5.65 -4.09
C HIS A 272 -11.28 7.14 -3.77
N ASP A 273 -11.89 8.03 -4.55
CA ASP A 273 -11.86 9.48 -4.35
C ASP A 273 -13.27 9.94 -3.93
N GLY A 274 -13.65 9.71 -2.67
CA GLY A 274 -14.96 10.12 -2.12
C GLY A 274 -16.21 9.34 -2.60
N THR A 275 -16.05 8.28 -3.40
CA THR A 275 -17.20 7.61 -4.07
C THR A 275 -17.76 6.34 -3.41
N LYS A 276 -16.99 5.60 -2.60
CA LYS A 276 -17.48 4.37 -1.92
C LYS A 276 -17.96 4.68 -0.50
N THR A 277 -18.53 3.66 0.16
CA THR A 277 -19.29 3.81 1.42
C THR A 277 -18.92 2.75 2.47
N ASP A 278 -19.16 1.48 2.16
CA ASP A 278 -18.84 0.32 3.00
C ASP A 278 -17.86 -0.57 2.23
N THR A 279 -16.64 -0.68 2.75
CA THR A 279 -15.54 -1.41 2.11
C THR A 279 -14.76 -2.28 3.10
N PHE A 280 -15.00 -2.13 4.40
CA PHE A 280 -14.39 -2.92 5.47
C PHE A 280 -14.65 -4.42 5.30
N ARG A 281 -13.57 -5.19 5.14
CA ARG A 281 -13.61 -6.59 4.73
C ARG A 281 -12.45 -7.38 5.33
N GLY A 282 -12.65 -8.68 5.48
CA GLY A 282 -11.66 -9.61 6.01
C GLY A 282 -11.19 -10.58 4.93
N PHE A 283 -9.93 -11.00 4.98
CA PHE A 283 -9.39 -12.02 4.09
C PHE A 283 -8.62 -13.10 4.85
N ARG A 284 -8.80 -14.34 4.41
CA ARG A 284 -8.15 -15.51 4.98
C ARG A 284 -7.97 -16.60 3.93
N ASN A 285 -6.75 -17.09 3.77
CA ASN A 285 -6.32 -18.02 2.74
C ASN A 285 -6.79 -17.58 1.33
N HIS A 286 -6.54 -16.30 0.99
CA HIS A 286 -6.95 -15.64 -0.27
C HIS A 286 -8.47 -15.65 -0.57
N LYS A 287 -9.32 -15.75 0.46
CA LYS A 287 -10.78 -15.70 0.34
C LYS A 287 -11.38 -14.66 1.26
N LEU A 288 -12.46 -14.03 0.81
CA LEU A 288 -13.28 -13.16 1.65
C LEU A 288 -13.75 -13.93 2.89
N HIS A 289 -13.51 -13.34 4.05
CA HIS A 289 -13.84 -13.86 5.36
C HIS A 289 -14.74 -12.84 6.05
N ASP A 290 -15.77 -13.31 6.77
CA ASP A 290 -16.55 -12.43 7.63
C ASP A 290 -15.61 -11.77 8.66
N VAL A 291 -15.64 -10.44 8.70
CA VAL A 291 -14.77 -9.63 9.57
C VAL A 291 -14.98 -10.00 11.04
N LEU A 292 -16.22 -10.25 11.47
CA LEU A 292 -16.55 -10.49 12.87
C LEU A 292 -16.26 -11.93 13.33
N SER A 293 -16.22 -12.88 12.40
CA SER A 293 -15.86 -14.27 12.64
C SER A 293 -14.38 -14.44 13.00
N ALA A 294 -14.10 -15.30 13.99
CA ALA A 294 -12.74 -15.71 14.39
C ALA A 294 -11.69 -14.56 14.41
N PRO A 295 -11.92 -13.47 15.17
CA PRO A 295 -11.10 -12.26 15.11
C PRO A 295 -9.59 -12.52 15.31
N GLY A 296 -8.76 -11.75 14.60
CA GLY A 296 -7.30 -11.91 14.60
C GLY A 296 -6.78 -13.20 13.93
N THR A 297 -7.62 -13.89 13.14
CA THR A 297 -7.20 -15.02 12.27
C THR A 297 -7.33 -14.74 10.78
N ALA A 298 -7.88 -13.58 10.43
CA ALA A 298 -8.00 -13.02 9.10
C ALA A 298 -7.33 -11.65 9.09
N ASP A 299 -6.81 -11.24 7.93
CA ASP A 299 -6.36 -9.88 7.68
C ASP A 299 -7.59 -8.97 7.48
N LEU A 300 -7.53 -7.71 7.92
CA LEU A 300 -8.66 -6.77 7.89
C LEU A 300 -8.23 -5.49 7.18
N THR A 301 -8.97 -5.10 6.15
CA THR A 301 -8.67 -3.98 5.25
C THR A 301 -9.93 -3.16 4.97
N ALA A 302 -9.77 -1.85 4.74
CA ALA A 302 -10.80 -0.96 4.22
C ALA A 302 -10.19 -0.06 3.13
N ASP A 303 -10.96 0.30 2.11
CA ASP A 303 -10.48 1.15 1.02
C ASP A 303 -10.12 2.56 1.52
N VAL A 304 -8.99 3.07 1.04
CA VAL A 304 -8.53 4.43 1.32
C VAL A 304 -9.38 5.45 0.56
N ASP A 305 -10.02 6.37 1.29
CA ASP A 305 -10.65 7.57 0.71
C ASP A 305 -9.57 8.63 0.45
N PHE A 306 -9.02 8.63 -0.77
CA PHE A 306 -8.02 9.61 -1.21
C PHE A 306 -8.58 11.04 -1.24
N SER A 307 -9.90 11.23 -1.29
CA SER A 307 -10.50 12.58 -1.16
C SER A 307 -10.32 13.12 0.25
N TYR A 308 -10.42 12.25 1.26
CA TYR A 308 -10.16 12.56 2.65
C TYR A 308 -8.66 12.82 2.88
N LEU A 309 -7.76 11.97 2.36
CA LEU A 309 -6.31 12.23 2.44
C LEU A 309 -5.95 13.60 1.83
N ARG A 310 -6.52 13.93 0.65
CA ARG A 310 -6.33 15.24 0.00
C ARG A 310 -6.76 16.41 0.89
N LYS A 311 -7.93 16.32 1.56
CA LYS A 311 -8.39 17.33 2.53
C LYS A 311 -7.45 17.43 3.74
N MET A 312 -6.94 16.29 4.23
CA MET A 312 -6.03 16.25 5.38
C MET A 312 -4.63 16.81 5.08
N ALA A 313 -4.23 16.98 3.82
CA ALA A 313 -3.03 17.75 3.47
C ALA A 313 -3.16 19.26 3.76
N GLN A 314 -4.39 19.77 4.02
CA GLN A 314 -4.69 21.14 4.46
C GLN A 314 -4.11 22.26 3.56
N GLY A 315 -3.78 21.97 2.30
CA GLY A 315 -3.16 22.95 1.40
C GLY A 315 -1.73 23.36 1.79
N LYS A 316 -1.02 22.57 2.61
CA LYS A 316 0.43 22.73 2.92
C LYS A 316 1.31 22.19 1.80
N THR A 317 0.87 21.08 1.20
CA THR A 317 1.46 20.47 0.01
C THR A 317 0.48 20.46 -1.14
N ALA A 318 1.00 20.55 -2.36
CA ALA A 318 0.23 20.20 -3.54
C ALA A 318 0.02 18.67 -3.58
N THR A 319 -1.10 18.24 -4.16
CA THR A 319 -1.49 16.83 -4.24
C THR A 319 -1.74 16.41 -5.68
N LEU A 320 -1.22 15.25 -6.10
CA LEU A 320 -1.53 14.66 -7.40
C LEU A 320 -2.22 13.30 -7.25
N GLY A 321 -3.14 13.00 -8.17
CA GLY A 321 -3.96 11.79 -8.13
C GLY A 321 -5.22 11.90 -7.24
N PRO A 322 -5.86 10.77 -6.92
CA PRO A 322 -5.42 9.41 -7.24
C PRO A 322 -5.46 9.11 -8.76
N ILE A 323 -4.49 8.35 -9.26
CA ILE A 323 -4.53 7.72 -10.61
C ILE A 323 -4.40 6.20 -10.47
N LYS A 324 -4.78 5.42 -11.49
CA LYS A 324 -4.72 3.95 -11.37
C LYS A 324 -3.29 3.42 -11.35
N GLN A 325 -3.07 2.30 -10.68
CA GLN A 325 -1.76 1.63 -10.66
C GLN A 325 -1.25 1.34 -12.07
N ARG A 326 -2.09 0.80 -12.95
CA ARG A 326 -1.71 0.55 -14.36
C ARG A 326 -1.26 1.82 -15.08
N GLU A 327 -1.83 2.98 -14.75
CA GLU A 327 -1.53 4.27 -15.38
C GLU A 327 -0.20 4.80 -14.86
N PHE A 328 0.00 4.80 -13.54
CA PHE A 328 1.26 5.17 -12.91
C PHE A 328 2.43 4.31 -13.42
N LEU A 329 2.30 2.97 -13.36
CA LEU A 329 3.35 2.04 -13.79
C LEU A 329 3.66 2.16 -15.28
N LYS A 330 2.64 2.35 -16.13
CA LYS A 330 2.82 2.64 -17.56
C LYS A 330 3.60 3.93 -17.78
N ASN A 331 3.22 5.01 -17.11
CA ASN A 331 3.89 6.31 -17.19
C ASN A 331 5.33 6.27 -16.63
N MET A 332 5.63 5.34 -15.70
CA MET A 332 6.99 5.06 -15.22
C MET A 332 7.82 4.18 -16.18
N GLY A 333 7.21 3.60 -17.23
CA GLY A 333 7.92 2.84 -18.27
C GLY A 333 8.02 1.33 -18.01
N ILE A 334 7.06 0.74 -17.30
CA ILE A 334 7.02 -0.71 -17.00
C ILE A 334 7.19 -1.60 -18.26
N ASP A 335 6.57 -1.22 -19.38
CA ASP A 335 6.65 -1.95 -20.66
C ASP A 335 8.10 -2.11 -21.15
N LEU A 336 8.90 -1.04 -21.06
CA LEU A 336 10.31 -1.04 -21.45
C LEU A 336 11.14 -1.91 -20.52
N ARG A 337 10.84 -1.87 -19.21
CA ARG A 337 11.56 -2.68 -18.23
C ARG A 337 11.27 -4.17 -18.39
N LEU A 338 10.01 -4.54 -18.65
CA LEU A 338 9.63 -5.91 -19.00
C LEU A 338 10.37 -6.39 -20.25
N GLN A 339 10.43 -5.57 -21.32
CA GLN A 339 11.17 -5.93 -22.54
C GLN A 339 12.64 -6.20 -22.27
N VAL A 340 13.32 -5.38 -21.46
CA VAL A 340 14.72 -5.59 -21.07
C VAL A 340 14.88 -6.88 -20.26
N LEU A 341 13.98 -7.18 -19.32
CA LEU A 341 14.05 -8.43 -18.55
C LEU A 341 13.84 -9.66 -19.44
N LEU A 342 12.82 -9.63 -20.31
CA LEU A 342 12.57 -10.70 -21.29
C LEU A 342 13.71 -10.88 -22.31
N GLN A 343 14.49 -9.86 -22.62
CA GLN A 343 15.67 -10.00 -23.49
C GLN A 343 16.85 -10.67 -22.78
N ASN A 344 16.93 -10.60 -21.45
CA ASN A 344 18.04 -11.12 -20.66
C ASN A 344 17.69 -12.43 -19.90
N SER A 345 16.43 -12.83 -19.84
CA SER A 345 15.98 -14.13 -19.33
C SER A 345 16.25 -15.25 -20.35
N GLY A 346 17.09 -16.22 -19.98
CA GLY A 346 17.52 -17.32 -20.85
C GLY A 346 16.57 -18.52 -20.93
N ASP A 347 15.69 -18.72 -19.94
CA ASP A 347 14.78 -19.85 -19.84
C ASP A 347 13.30 -19.44 -19.97
N THR A 348 12.44 -20.40 -20.36
CA THR A 348 11.01 -20.16 -20.60
C THR A 348 10.23 -19.88 -19.31
N ALA A 349 10.56 -20.55 -18.20
CA ALA A 349 9.81 -20.41 -16.94
C ALA A 349 9.94 -19.00 -16.36
N THR A 350 11.15 -18.42 -16.32
CA THR A 350 11.38 -17.02 -15.94
C THR A 350 10.59 -16.05 -16.84
N ARG A 351 10.49 -16.33 -18.15
CA ARG A 351 9.73 -15.48 -19.09
C ARG A 351 8.23 -15.52 -18.82
N GLU A 352 7.68 -16.71 -18.58
CA GLU A 352 6.27 -16.90 -18.23
C GLU A 352 5.93 -16.23 -16.90
N GLN A 353 6.79 -16.38 -15.89
CA GLN A 353 6.65 -15.68 -14.62
C GLN A 353 6.66 -14.15 -14.79
N LEU A 354 7.62 -13.59 -15.56
CA LEU A 354 7.68 -12.15 -15.84
C LEU A 354 6.40 -11.62 -16.51
N LEU A 355 5.86 -12.37 -17.49
CA LEU A 355 4.61 -12.02 -18.16
C LEU A 355 3.40 -12.12 -17.22
N HIS A 356 3.34 -13.16 -16.39
CA HIS A 356 2.28 -13.35 -15.40
C HIS A 356 2.29 -12.23 -14.35
N SER A 357 3.45 -11.91 -13.78
CA SER A 357 3.62 -10.83 -12.80
C SER A 357 3.28 -9.45 -13.39
N TYR A 358 3.63 -9.20 -14.65
CA TYR A 358 3.22 -7.98 -15.35
C TYR A 358 1.69 -7.90 -15.50
N ASP A 359 1.03 -8.98 -15.94
CA ASP A 359 -0.44 -9.02 -16.05
C ASP A 359 -1.11 -8.85 -14.68
N MET A 360 -0.59 -9.46 -13.61
CA MET A 360 -1.09 -9.25 -12.25
C MET A 360 -1.11 -7.76 -11.84
N LEU A 361 -0.03 -7.02 -12.11
CA LEU A 361 0.12 -5.61 -11.75
C LEU A 361 -0.68 -4.64 -12.65
N MET A 362 -0.84 -4.98 -13.94
CA MET A 362 -1.34 -4.06 -14.98
C MET A 362 -2.78 -4.32 -15.41
N ASN A 363 -3.30 -5.53 -15.21
CA ASN A 363 -4.63 -5.92 -15.68
C ASN A 363 -5.73 -5.20 -14.86
N PRO A 364 -6.71 -4.54 -15.52
CA PRO A 364 -7.81 -3.84 -14.84
C PRO A 364 -8.67 -4.72 -13.95
N GLU A 365 -8.81 -6.01 -14.27
CA GLU A 365 -9.59 -6.97 -13.49
C GLU A 365 -8.81 -7.53 -12.28
N LYS A 366 -7.53 -7.16 -12.16
CA LYS A 366 -6.61 -7.54 -11.10
C LYS A 366 -6.16 -6.29 -10.32
N MET A 367 -4.86 -6.06 -10.16
CA MET A 367 -4.35 -4.93 -9.36
C MET A 367 -4.36 -3.60 -10.11
N GLY A 368 -4.50 -3.61 -11.44
CA GLY A 368 -4.35 -2.42 -12.28
C GLY A 368 -5.27 -1.26 -11.91
N ASP A 369 -6.52 -1.54 -11.54
CA ASP A 369 -7.56 -0.54 -11.28
C ASP A 369 -8.05 -0.49 -9.82
N CYS A 370 -7.83 -1.53 -9.01
CA CYS A 370 -8.22 -1.51 -7.61
C CYS A 370 -7.23 -0.70 -6.76
N PHE A 371 -5.95 -0.69 -7.13
CA PHE A 371 -4.92 0.19 -6.57
C PHE A 371 -4.92 1.57 -7.22
N ASN A 372 -4.57 2.57 -6.41
CA ASN A 372 -4.38 3.93 -6.88
C ASN A 372 -3.11 4.55 -6.29
N PHE A 373 -2.46 5.40 -7.07
CA PHE A 373 -1.29 6.19 -6.69
C PHE A 373 -1.67 7.65 -6.42
N PHE A 374 -1.21 8.18 -5.29
CA PHE A 374 -1.44 9.54 -4.84
C PHE A 374 -0.14 10.13 -4.27
N ALA A 375 0.18 11.37 -4.61
CA ALA A 375 1.43 12.01 -4.17
C ALA A 375 1.20 13.34 -3.46
N LEU A 376 2.01 13.61 -2.45
CA LEU A 376 2.16 14.93 -1.81
C LEU A 376 3.50 15.54 -2.23
N LEU A 377 3.47 16.79 -2.67
CA LEU A 377 4.61 17.51 -3.23
C LEU A 377 4.68 18.95 -2.69
N PRO A 378 5.88 19.55 -2.56
CA PRO A 378 6.02 20.98 -2.30
C PRO A 378 5.32 21.79 -3.41
N HIS A 379 4.59 22.86 -3.08
CA HIS A 379 3.84 23.63 -4.08
C HIS A 379 4.70 24.07 -5.28
N HIS A 380 5.92 24.52 -5.04
CA HIS A 380 6.85 24.97 -6.08
C HIS A 380 7.31 23.84 -7.04
N ARG A 381 7.05 22.57 -6.72
CA ARG A 381 7.27 21.43 -7.63
C ARG A 381 6.36 21.45 -8.85
N LEU A 382 5.16 22.04 -8.71
CA LEU A 382 4.14 22.14 -9.76
C LEU A 382 4.04 23.55 -10.39
N VAL A 383 4.67 24.56 -9.80
CA VAL A 383 4.63 25.93 -10.33
C VAL A 383 5.57 26.04 -11.53
N HIS A 384 5.00 26.25 -12.71
CA HIS A 384 5.74 26.79 -13.84
C HIS A 384 6.00 28.29 -13.59
N PRO A 385 7.23 28.81 -13.81
CA PRO A 385 7.52 30.23 -13.63
C PRO A 385 6.63 31.07 -14.56
N ASP A 386 5.92 32.04 -13.98
CA ASP A 386 4.93 32.84 -14.70
C ASP A 386 5.62 33.69 -15.79
N LYS A 387 5.00 33.79 -16.97
CA LYS A 387 5.60 34.40 -18.17
C LYS A 387 5.84 35.91 -18.03
N LYS A 388 5.30 36.54 -16.99
CA LYS A 388 5.40 37.98 -16.74
C LYS A 388 6.64 38.39 -15.95
N ASP A 389 7.25 37.49 -15.19
CA ASP A 389 8.44 37.79 -14.38
C ASP A 389 9.74 37.34 -15.05
N LYS A 390 10.45 38.31 -15.63
CA LYS A 390 11.91 38.24 -15.81
C LYS A 390 12.52 39.20 -14.78
N PRO A 391 13.51 38.77 -13.98
CA PRO A 391 14.76 38.23 -14.54
C PRO A 391 15.35 36.98 -13.84
N LYS A 392 16.34 36.37 -14.51
CA LYS A 392 17.17 35.22 -14.07
C LYS A 392 16.49 33.83 -14.05
N SER A 393 16.28 33.30 -15.25
CA SER A 393 16.64 31.91 -15.61
C SER A 393 16.45 30.82 -14.53
N LYS A 394 15.20 30.36 -14.35
CA LYS A 394 14.94 28.95 -13.99
C LYS A 394 14.09 28.34 -15.09
N SER A 395 14.58 27.27 -15.70
CA SER A 395 13.79 26.42 -16.60
C SER A 395 12.59 25.85 -15.83
N PRO A 396 11.42 25.63 -16.47
CA PRO A 396 10.33 24.91 -15.82
C PRO A 396 10.82 23.54 -15.33
N LEU A 397 10.37 23.13 -14.15
CA LEU A 397 10.67 21.80 -13.63
C LEU A 397 10.05 20.73 -14.55
N PRO A 398 10.69 19.54 -14.69
CA PRO A 398 10.14 18.46 -15.49
C PRO A 398 8.78 18.01 -14.94
N PRO A 399 7.90 17.39 -15.75
CA PRO A 399 6.66 16.78 -15.24
C PRO A 399 6.94 15.81 -14.09
N VAL A 400 5.99 15.65 -13.17
CA VAL A 400 6.10 14.65 -12.09
C VAL A 400 5.98 13.26 -12.72
N ALA A 401 6.99 12.41 -12.46
CA ALA A 401 7.04 11.06 -13.03
C ALA A 401 5.84 10.21 -12.55
N GLY A 402 5.31 9.36 -13.44
CA GLY A 402 4.13 8.52 -13.18
C GLY A 402 2.78 9.25 -13.26
N PHE A 403 2.71 10.52 -12.83
CA PHE A 403 1.44 11.29 -12.76
C PHE A 403 1.05 12.04 -14.04
N ASN A 404 1.91 12.02 -15.06
CA ASN A 404 1.63 12.62 -16.36
C ASN A 404 1.62 11.52 -17.42
N GLU A 405 0.70 11.59 -18.39
CA GLU A 405 0.71 10.67 -19.52
C GLU A 405 2.08 10.71 -20.22
N LEU A 406 2.65 9.53 -20.46
CA LEU A 406 3.58 9.36 -21.57
C LEU A 406 2.82 9.61 -22.88
N LEU A 407 2.79 10.88 -23.32
CA LEU A 407 2.28 11.28 -24.62
C LEU A 407 3.12 10.62 -25.71
N LEU A 408 2.70 9.42 -26.13
CA LEU A 408 3.31 8.64 -27.21
C LEU A 408 3.09 9.27 -28.60
N ASN A 409 2.36 10.39 -28.68
CA ASN A 409 2.09 11.13 -29.90
C ASN A 409 3.22 12.11 -30.26
N SER A 410 3.45 12.27 -31.56
CA SER A 410 4.61 12.91 -32.21
C SER A 410 4.91 14.37 -31.86
N ALA A 411 4.04 15.06 -31.11
CA ALA A 411 4.12 16.50 -30.87
C ALA A 411 5.26 16.93 -29.92
N ASN A 412 5.79 16.04 -29.06
CA ASN A 412 6.76 16.39 -28.01
C ASN A 412 8.19 15.89 -28.24
N ALA A 413 8.64 15.88 -29.50
CA ALA A 413 10.00 15.46 -29.88
C ALA A 413 11.14 16.17 -29.11
N ARG A 414 10.96 17.43 -28.69
CA ARG A 414 11.93 18.17 -27.86
C ARG A 414 11.97 17.72 -26.40
N LEU A 415 10.82 17.46 -25.78
CA LEU A 415 10.84 16.85 -24.43
C LEU A 415 11.39 15.43 -24.48
N ARG A 416 11.16 14.70 -25.58
CA ARG A 416 11.83 13.43 -25.90
C ARG A 416 13.35 13.60 -25.96
N SER A 417 13.88 14.59 -26.70
CA SER A 417 15.32 14.84 -26.74
C SER A 417 15.83 15.19 -25.36
N ASP A 418 15.20 16.09 -24.62
CA ASP A 418 15.76 16.59 -23.37
C ASP A 418 15.69 15.55 -22.23
N TRP A 419 14.65 14.69 -22.18
CA TRP A 419 14.60 13.54 -21.28
C TRP A 419 15.57 12.43 -21.68
N HIS A 420 15.60 12.02 -22.96
CA HIS A 420 16.52 10.99 -23.41
C HIS A 420 17.97 11.44 -23.37
N GLN A 421 18.26 12.73 -23.57
CA GLN A 421 19.57 13.34 -23.47
C GLN A 421 19.93 13.64 -22.01
N GLY A 422 18.97 13.87 -21.12
CA GLY A 422 19.19 13.84 -19.66
C GLY A 422 19.58 12.45 -19.16
N LEU A 423 18.84 11.42 -19.57
CA LEU A 423 19.14 10.02 -19.28
C LEU A 423 20.47 9.59 -19.93
N ALA A 424 20.70 9.90 -21.20
CA ALA A 424 21.92 9.55 -21.92
C ALA A 424 23.15 10.35 -21.47
N ASN A 425 23.02 11.64 -21.12
CA ASN A 425 24.12 12.40 -20.52
C ASN A 425 24.37 12.00 -19.05
N GLY A 426 23.46 11.25 -18.41
CA GLY A 426 23.73 10.55 -17.15
C GLY A 426 24.41 9.19 -17.36
N PHE A 427 23.89 8.37 -18.30
CA PHE A 427 24.34 7.00 -18.54
C PHE A 427 25.62 6.88 -19.40
N LEU A 428 25.80 7.70 -20.43
CA LEU A 428 26.93 7.58 -21.36
C LEU A 428 28.26 8.05 -20.76
N PRO A 429 28.34 9.10 -19.92
CA PRO A 429 29.58 9.41 -19.21
C PRO A 429 29.98 8.31 -18.22
N ALA A 430 29.01 7.68 -17.56
CA ALA A 430 29.25 6.52 -16.70
C ALA A 430 29.84 5.33 -17.49
N LEU A 431 29.33 5.07 -18.70
CA LEU A 431 29.90 4.09 -19.63
C LEU A 431 31.29 4.49 -20.19
N SER A 432 31.55 5.77 -20.40
CA SER A 432 32.88 6.24 -20.84
C SER A 432 33.94 6.16 -19.73
N TYR A 433 33.54 6.24 -18.46
CA TYR A 433 34.45 6.09 -17.32
C TYR A 433 34.89 4.62 -17.12
N VAL A 434 34.03 3.65 -17.47
CA VAL A 434 34.41 2.22 -17.54
C VAL A 434 35.46 1.97 -18.63
N LYS A 435 35.45 2.77 -19.70
CA LYS A 435 36.35 2.65 -20.87
C LYS A 435 37.84 2.86 -20.54
N SER A 436 38.18 3.52 -19.42
CA SER A 436 39.57 3.75 -19.01
C SER A 436 40.16 2.66 -18.10
N ASN A 437 39.35 1.75 -17.53
CA ASN A 437 39.80 0.87 -16.45
C ASN A 437 39.61 -0.65 -16.64
N SER A 438 39.11 -1.13 -17.79
CA SER A 438 38.99 -2.58 -18.05
C SER A 438 39.95 -3.09 -19.14
N ARG A 439 41.02 -3.80 -18.73
CA ARG A 439 41.82 -4.65 -19.64
C ARG A 439 41.20 -6.05 -19.69
N GLY A 440 40.47 -6.37 -20.76
CA GLY A 440 39.90 -7.70 -20.99
C GLY A 440 39.32 -7.80 -22.41
N SER A 441 39.60 -8.91 -23.11
CA SER A 441 39.29 -9.08 -24.54
C SER A 441 37.81 -9.37 -24.84
N GLU A 442 37.07 -9.94 -23.89
CA GLU A 442 35.69 -10.42 -24.10
C GLU A 442 34.66 -9.27 -24.27
N ASN A 443 34.94 -8.08 -23.73
CA ASN A 443 34.03 -6.93 -23.82
C ASN A 443 33.91 -6.30 -25.22
N ARG A 444 34.78 -6.64 -26.18
CA ARG A 444 34.74 -6.04 -27.53
C ARG A 444 33.59 -6.55 -28.39
N THR A 445 33.18 -7.81 -28.23
CA THR A 445 32.11 -8.41 -29.04
C THR A 445 30.73 -7.86 -28.67
N VAL A 446 30.46 -7.70 -27.36
CA VAL A 446 29.19 -7.15 -26.85
C VAL A 446 29.05 -5.65 -27.19
N MET A 447 30.13 -4.87 -27.08
CA MET A 447 30.11 -3.46 -27.53
C MET A 447 29.86 -3.31 -29.04
N SER A 448 30.41 -4.21 -29.86
CA SER A 448 30.23 -4.15 -31.32
C SER A 448 28.77 -4.41 -31.71
N ALA A 449 28.10 -5.36 -31.05
CA ALA A 449 26.68 -5.62 -31.24
C ALA A 449 25.81 -4.41 -30.85
N ALA A 450 26.09 -3.75 -29.71
CA ALA A 450 25.35 -2.58 -29.25
C ALA A 450 25.48 -1.36 -30.20
N ILE A 451 26.69 -1.12 -30.75
CA ILE A 451 26.93 -0.04 -31.73
C ILE A 451 26.23 -0.34 -33.06
N VAL A 452 26.24 -1.60 -33.52
CA VAL A 452 25.51 -2.02 -34.72
C VAL A 452 23.99 -1.88 -34.53
N LEU A 453 23.46 -2.17 -33.34
CA LEU A 453 22.04 -1.96 -33.02
C LEU A 453 21.67 -0.47 -33.04
N ALA A 454 22.48 0.38 -32.41
CA ALA A 454 22.26 1.83 -32.39
C ALA A 454 22.25 2.43 -33.81
N ASN A 455 23.18 2.03 -34.67
CA ASN A 455 23.22 2.48 -36.07
C ASN A 455 22.02 1.94 -36.89
N LYS A 456 21.54 0.71 -36.62
CA LYS A 456 20.34 0.17 -37.29
C LYS A 456 19.06 0.92 -36.92
N VAL A 457 18.94 1.35 -35.66
CA VAL A 457 17.82 2.20 -35.20
C VAL A 457 17.91 3.58 -35.83
N HIS A 458 19.10 4.18 -35.89
CA HIS A 458 19.31 5.50 -36.50
C HIS A 458 19.02 5.53 -38.02
N HIS A 459 19.29 4.43 -38.75
CA HIS A 459 18.94 4.34 -40.17
C HIS A 459 17.43 4.22 -40.40
N ARG A 460 16.70 3.39 -39.64
CA ARG A 460 15.23 3.27 -39.79
C ARG A 460 14.50 4.60 -39.54
N VAL A 461 14.91 5.34 -38.50
CA VAL A 461 14.34 6.67 -38.21
C VAL A 461 14.61 7.68 -39.35
N SER A 462 15.71 7.52 -40.10
CA SER A 462 16.06 8.39 -41.22
C SER A 462 15.25 8.09 -42.50
N ASP A 463 14.87 6.82 -42.70
CA ASP A 463 14.05 6.41 -43.85
C ASP A 463 12.57 6.75 -43.64
N ASP A 464 12.02 6.56 -42.43
CA ASP A 464 10.65 6.97 -42.07
C ASP A 464 10.44 8.51 -42.17
N LEU A 465 11.50 9.30 -42.01
CA LEU A 465 11.46 10.76 -42.20
C LEU A 465 11.40 11.20 -43.67
N LYS A 466 11.76 10.33 -44.63
CA LYS A 466 11.71 10.66 -46.07
C LYS A 466 10.35 10.36 -46.70
N THR A 467 9.64 9.33 -46.23
CA THR A 467 8.32 8.95 -46.76
C THR A 467 7.19 9.92 -46.39
N VAL A 468 7.33 10.68 -45.31
CA VAL A 468 6.30 11.64 -44.85
C VAL A 468 6.38 13.01 -45.55
N GLY A 469 7.47 13.31 -46.25
CA GLY A 469 7.71 14.62 -46.88
C GLY A 469 7.07 14.86 -48.26
N GLY A 470 6.24 13.93 -48.77
CA GLY A 470 5.94 13.82 -50.20
C GLY A 470 4.48 13.77 -50.64
N ALA A 471 3.52 14.33 -49.88
CA ALA A 471 2.09 14.29 -50.26
C ALA A 471 1.24 15.45 -49.71
N ALA A 472 1.46 16.70 -50.17
CA ALA A 472 0.61 17.84 -49.80
C ALA A 472 0.62 19.01 -50.81
N LEU A 473 0.16 18.78 -52.04
CA LEU A 473 -0.23 19.84 -53.00
C LEU A 473 -1.30 19.32 -53.98
N HIS A 474 -2.58 19.68 -53.78
CA HIS A 474 -3.46 20.31 -54.79
C HIS A 474 -4.95 20.37 -54.40
N HIS A 475 -5.56 21.48 -54.78
CA HIS A 475 -6.98 21.78 -55.05
C HIS A 475 -8.07 21.87 -53.97
N THR A 476 -8.58 23.10 -53.89
CA THR A 476 -9.86 23.62 -53.40
C THR A 476 -11.08 23.21 -54.26
N SER A 477 -12.27 23.08 -53.66
CA SER A 477 -13.39 24.06 -53.80
C SER A 477 -14.82 23.49 -53.60
N ASN A 478 -15.70 24.33 -53.01
CA ASN A 478 -17.16 24.44 -53.13
C ASN A 478 -18.10 23.20 -53.28
N LEU A 479 -19.13 23.13 -52.40
CA LEU A 479 -20.52 23.47 -52.78
C LEU A 479 -21.52 23.49 -51.59
N ASN A 480 -22.67 24.16 -51.79
CA ASN A 480 -23.74 24.41 -50.81
C ASN A 480 -24.87 23.36 -50.84
N HIS A 481 -25.61 23.17 -49.72
CA HIS A 481 -27.00 23.69 -49.49
C HIS A 481 -27.94 22.81 -48.61
N ARG A 482 -28.76 23.51 -47.80
CA ARG A 482 -30.15 23.24 -47.32
C ARG A 482 -30.46 21.88 -46.65
N ARG A 483 -30.85 21.84 -45.37
CA ARG A 483 -32.17 22.19 -44.75
C ARG A 483 -33.38 21.43 -45.30
N LEU A 484 -34.03 20.66 -44.41
CA LEU A 484 -35.48 20.49 -44.31
C LEU A 484 -35.87 20.28 -42.82
N ILE A 485 -37.09 20.64 -42.46
CA ILE A 485 -37.68 20.65 -41.10
C ILE A 485 -39.12 20.14 -41.24
N GLU A 486 -39.59 19.32 -40.29
CA GLU A 486 -40.99 19.18 -39.78
C GLU A 486 -40.97 18.01 -38.75
N HIS A 487 -41.37 18.11 -37.48
CA HIS A 487 -42.60 18.56 -36.78
C HIS A 487 -43.47 17.37 -36.26
N GLY A 488 -43.59 17.28 -34.94
CA GLY A 488 -44.76 16.73 -34.21
C GLY A 488 -44.76 15.21 -33.92
N THR A 489 -45.36 14.68 -32.85
CA THR A 489 -46.02 15.33 -31.68
C THR A 489 -46.17 14.32 -30.52
N THR A 490 -46.12 14.81 -29.27
CA THR A 490 -46.73 14.29 -28.02
C THR A 490 -46.97 12.78 -27.80
N GLY A 491 -46.45 12.26 -26.67
CA GLY A 491 -46.94 11.03 -26.03
C GLY A 491 -46.31 10.79 -24.65
N ALA A 492 -47.03 11.12 -23.57
CA ALA A 492 -46.56 10.88 -22.20
C ALA A 492 -47.23 9.62 -21.60
N VAL A 493 -46.43 8.68 -21.09
CA VAL A 493 -46.91 7.53 -20.30
C VAL A 493 -45.95 7.31 -19.12
N CYS A 494 -46.54 6.98 -17.96
CA CYS A 494 -45.88 6.92 -16.66
C CYS A 494 -44.73 5.90 -16.57
N VAL A 495 -43.67 6.25 -15.82
CA VAL A 495 -42.62 5.33 -15.38
C VAL A 495 -42.55 5.32 -13.85
N HIS A 496 -43.05 4.26 -13.22
CA HIS A 496 -42.69 3.92 -11.83
C HIS A 496 -41.38 3.12 -11.83
N PRO A 497 -40.47 3.33 -10.84
CA PRO A 497 -39.14 2.75 -10.90
C PRO A 497 -39.14 1.27 -10.49
N ARG A 498 -38.44 0.42 -11.24
CA ARG A 498 -38.00 -0.90 -10.80
C ARG A 498 -36.49 -1.02 -10.94
N ALA A 499 -35.82 -1.04 -9.79
CA ALA A 499 -34.41 -1.42 -9.72
C ALA A 499 -34.24 -2.91 -10.07
N PRO A 500 -33.13 -3.29 -10.72
CA PRO A 500 -32.69 -4.68 -10.71
C PRO A 500 -31.22 -4.83 -10.30
N LYS A 501 -31.02 -5.59 -9.22
CA LYS A 501 -29.83 -6.37 -8.91
C LYS A 501 -30.31 -7.61 -8.14
N PRO A 502 -29.67 -8.81 -8.22
CA PRO A 502 -28.41 -9.05 -8.92
C PRO A 502 -28.17 -10.47 -9.53
N TRP A 503 -26.96 -10.63 -10.08
CA TRP A 503 -26.12 -11.83 -10.28
C TRP A 503 -26.75 -13.25 -10.26
N LYS A 504 -26.73 -13.93 -11.41
CA LYS A 504 -26.55 -15.39 -11.57
C LYS A 504 -26.25 -15.75 -13.03
N ARG A 505 -24.98 -16.03 -13.37
CA ARG A 505 -24.56 -16.94 -14.48
C ARG A 505 -23.04 -17.05 -14.55
N TRP A 506 -22.50 -18.06 -13.87
CA TRP A 506 -21.18 -18.66 -14.11
C TRP A 506 -21.39 -20.17 -14.11
N LEU A 507 -21.33 -20.81 -15.29
CA LEU A 507 -21.15 -22.25 -15.56
C LEU A 507 -21.51 -22.55 -17.03
N ALA A 508 -20.59 -22.23 -17.95
CA ALA A 508 -20.55 -22.80 -19.32
C ALA A 508 -19.36 -22.23 -20.12
N ALA A 509 -18.19 -22.88 -20.04
CA ALA A 509 -17.15 -22.91 -21.10
C ALA A 509 -15.89 -23.65 -20.62
N LEU A 510 -15.83 -24.97 -20.81
CA LEU A 510 -14.57 -25.71 -20.93
C LEU A 510 -14.72 -26.72 -22.09
N PRO A 511 -13.77 -26.78 -23.04
CA PRO A 511 -13.82 -27.71 -24.16
C PRO A 511 -13.45 -29.14 -23.75
N LYS A 512 -13.94 -30.13 -24.50
CA LYS A 512 -13.65 -31.55 -24.31
C LYS A 512 -12.40 -31.98 -25.10
N ALA A 513 -11.56 -32.79 -24.45
CA ALA A 513 -10.77 -33.89 -25.03
C ALA A 513 -10.72 -34.95 -23.90
N GLY A 514 -11.10 -36.21 -24.10
CA GLY A 514 -10.46 -37.18 -25.00
C GLY A 514 -9.60 -38.09 -24.12
N SER A 515 -10.19 -38.91 -23.26
CA SER A 515 -10.48 -40.35 -23.50
C SER A 515 -9.24 -41.20 -23.75
N ASP A 516 -8.84 -41.97 -22.74
CA ASP A 516 -8.36 -43.34 -22.92
C ASP A 516 -8.70 -44.17 -21.67
N GLU A 517 -8.80 -45.48 -21.86
CA GLU A 517 -9.52 -46.40 -20.97
C GLU A 517 -8.65 -46.98 -19.84
N LEU A 518 -9.27 -47.30 -18.69
CA LEU A 518 -9.21 -48.67 -18.13
C LEU A 518 -10.26 -48.91 -17.03
N GLN A 519 -10.99 -49.99 -17.24
CA GLN A 519 -12.14 -50.48 -16.49
C GLN A 519 -11.85 -51.06 -15.09
N VAL A 520 -12.97 -51.26 -14.34
CA VAL A 520 -13.20 -52.28 -13.29
C VAL A 520 -12.60 -51.98 -11.89
N ALA A 521 -13.33 -52.10 -10.76
CA ALA A 521 -14.76 -52.41 -10.58
C ALA A 521 -15.42 -51.86 -9.28
N GLN A 522 -16.75 -51.82 -9.37
CA GLN A 522 -17.79 -51.94 -8.34
C GLN A 522 -17.38 -52.60 -7.00
N GLN A 523 -17.75 -51.98 -5.87
CA GLN A 523 -18.89 -52.39 -5.01
C GLN A 523 -18.89 -51.62 -3.67
N SER A 524 -20.06 -51.13 -3.25
CA SER A 524 -20.39 -50.89 -1.83
C SER A 524 -21.32 -52.01 -1.36
N PRO A 525 -21.34 -52.35 -0.06
CA PRO A 525 -22.52 -51.90 0.70
C PRO A 525 -22.31 -51.59 2.19
N LYS A 526 -23.12 -50.63 2.66
CA LYS A 526 -23.86 -50.55 3.94
C LYS A 526 -23.30 -51.24 5.21
N ALA A 527 -22.98 -50.39 6.19
CA ALA A 527 -23.46 -50.37 7.58
C ALA A 527 -23.85 -51.70 8.30
N LEU A 528 -23.19 -51.95 9.44
CA LEU A 528 -23.74 -52.51 10.68
C LEU A 528 -22.72 -52.34 11.82
N GLY A 529 -23.17 -51.99 13.03
CA GLY A 529 -22.42 -52.21 14.28
C GLY A 529 -23.25 -53.13 15.19
N PRO A 530 -22.97 -53.22 16.51
CA PRO A 530 -21.73 -52.97 17.24
C PRO A 530 -21.22 -54.26 17.95
N ARG A 531 -20.04 -54.25 18.60
CA ARG A 531 -19.74 -55.18 19.71
C ARG A 531 -18.57 -54.72 20.61
N CYS A 532 -18.69 -55.02 21.89
CA CYS A 532 -17.78 -54.62 22.97
C CYS A 532 -16.50 -55.48 23.04
N ARG A 533 -15.47 -54.96 23.71
CA ARG A 533 -14.73 -55.73 24.73
C ARG A 533 -14.12 -54.83 25.79
N GLU A 534 -13.97 -55.37 26.99
CA GLU A 534 -13.56 -54.63 28.19
C GLU A 534 -12.06 -54.34 28.28
N GLN A 535 -11.66 -53.36 29.10
CA GLN A 535 -10.81 -53.66 30.28
C GLN A 535 -10.79 -52.54 31.34
N SER A 536 -11.28 -52.89 32.52
CA SER A 536 -10.85 -52.49 33.89
C SER A 536 -10.27 -51.09 34.18
N ALA A 537 -10.97 -50.38 35.08
CA ALA A 537 -10.40 -49.33 35.94
C ALA A 537 -9.50 -49.92 37.06
N PRO A 538 -8.95 -49.09 37.97
CA PRO A 538 -9.73 -48.86 39.19
C PRO A 538 -9.80 -47.41 39.70
N THR A 539 -10.84 -47.17 40.50
CA THR A 539 -11.32 -45.90 41.05
C THR A 539 -10.87 -45.66 42.49
N LYS A 540 -10.67 -44.40 42.89
CA LYS A 540 -11.04 -43.82 44.22
C LYS A 540 -11.43 -42.36 43.98
N GLN A 541 -12.71 -41.95 44.07
CA GLN A 541 -13.52 -41.67 45.27
C GLN A 541 -12.93 -40.63 46.24
N LEU A 542 -13.71 -39.79 46.96
CA LEU A 542 -14.97 -39.05 46.70
C LEU A 542 -15.28 -38.21 47.97
N GLY A 543 -15.88 -37.02 47.81
CA GLY A 543 -16.54 -36.25 48.89
C GLY A 543 -16.65 -34.76 48.49
N SER A 544 -17.81 -34.09 48.38
CA SER A 544 -18.95 -33.90 49.32
C SER A 544 -18.56 -33.10 50.58
N LEU A 545 -19.28 -32.08 51.06
CA LEU A 545 -20.49 -31.36 50.63
C LEU A 545 -20.62 -30.08 51.52
N GLN A 546 -21.56 -29.17 51.22
CA GLN A 546 -22.02 -28.02 52.05
C GLN A 546 -20.98 -26.88 52.30
N ALA A 547 -21.29 -25.59 52.50
CA ALA A 547 -22.48 -24.68 52.44
C ALA A 547 -22.60 -23.82 53.73
N CYS A 548 -23.01 -22.55 53.53
CA CYS A 548 -23.42 -21.54 54.55
C CYS A 548 -22.34 -20.89 55.44
N GLY A 549 -22.55 -19.61 55.78
CA GLY A 549 -21.86 -18.87 56.85
C GLY A 549 -21.52 -17.41 56.50
N ALA A 550 -22.12 -16.43 57.19
CA ALA A 550 -21.98 -15.00 56.90
C ALA A 550 -21.19 -14.22 57.97
N LEU A 551 -20.88 -12.95 57.66
CA LEU A 551 -20.66 -11.80 58.57
C LEU A 551 -19.45 -11.82 59.55
N LEU A 552 -18.54 -10.83 59.39
CA LEU A 552 -18.37 -9.68 60.31
C LEU A 552 -17.24 -8.71 59.87
N SER A 553 -17.04 -7.62 60.61
CA SER A 553 -16.63 -6.31 60.07
C SER A 553 -15.43 -5.65 60.76
N LEU A 554 -14.62 -4.88 59.99
CA LEU A 554 -13.79 -3.72 60.43
C LEU A 554 -12.58 -4.00 61.38
N PRO A 555 -11.65 -3.04 61.64
CA PRO A 555 -11.30 -1.79 60.93
C PRO A 555 -9.78 -1.61 60.61
N LEU A 556 -9.45 -0.46 60.01
CA LEU A 556 -8.11 0.12 59.76
C LEU A 556 -7.26 0.39 61.03
N PRO A 557 -5.97 0.72 60.84
CA PRO A 557 -5.52 2.03 61.30
C PRO A 557 -4.75 2.87 60.26
N ARG A 558 -4.88 4.21 60.35
CA ARG A 558 -4.04 5.23 59.70
C ARG A 558 -2.98 5.73 60.70
N LYS A 559 -1.84 6.26 60.22
CA LYS A 559 -1.14 7.47 60.75
C LYS A 559 -0.03 7.96 59.75
N PRO A 560 0.51 9.20 59.86
CA PRO A 560 0.66 10.09 58.69
C PRO A 560 2.05 10.81 58.60
N TYR A 561 2.11 11.98 57.90
CA TYR A 561 3.24 12.94 57.77
C TYR A 561 4.35 12.54 56.77
N THR A 562 4.99 13.42 55.98
CA THR A 562 4.86 14.90 55.79
C THR A 562 5.23 15.35 54.37
N SER A 563 4.89 16.59 54.03
CA SER A 563 5.32 17.30 52.82
C SER A 563 6.80 17.76 52.83
N LYS A 564 7.40 17.92 51.65
CA LYS A 564 8.20 19.11 51.33
C LYS A 564 8.37 19.32 49.82
N SER A 565 8.23 20.58 49.42
CA SER A 565 8.45 21.10 48.07
C SER A 565 9.93 21.38 47.80
N GLY A 566 10.39 21.15 46.57
CA GLY A 566 11.68 21.62 46.06
C GLY A 566 11.54 22.12 44.62
N LYS A 567 11.89 23.38 44.37
CA LYS A 567 11.97 23.98 43.03
C LYS A 567 13.43 23.96 42.55
N ALA A 568 13.56 24.16 41.23
CA ALA A 568 14.62 24.90 40.53
C ALA A 568 15.84 24.12 39.96
N GLN A 569 15.91 24.20 38.63
CA GLN A 569 17.05 24.69 37.83
C GLN A 569 18.42 24.01 37.91
N GLY A 570 18.92 23.63 36.73
CA GLY A 570 20.25 24.03 36.30
C GLY A 570 21.31 22.94 36.20
N LEU A 571 21.33 22.24 35.07
CA LEU A 571 22.44 22.23 34.10
C LEU A 571 22.03 21.48 32.82
#